data_AF-A0A0M6XM79-F1
#
_entry.id   AF-A0A0M6XM79-F1
#
_cell.length_a   1.000
_cell.length_b   1.000
_cell.length_c   1.000
_cell.angle_alpha   90.00
_cell.angle_beta   90.00
_cell.angle_gamma   90.00
#
_symmetry.space_group_name_H-M   'P 1'
#
loop_
_entity.id
_entity.type
_entity.pdbx_description
1 polymer ?
#
loop_
_entity_poly.entity_id
_entity_poly.type
_entity_poly.pdbx_seq_one_letter_code
_entity_poly.pdbx_strand_id
1 'polypeptide(L)'
;MADRHSIDRLWETIEARRDADPETSWTARLLSLGPEKCATKFGEEAIEAVIEAVKGDSEALAREGADVLYHFCIMLAAGGVTLDDVMRELDRREGTSGLVEKASRGG
;
A
#
# COMPACT_ATOMS: atom_id res chain seq x y z
N MET A 1 0.19 -14.36 -21.89
CA MET A 1 -0.35 -14.08 -20.54
C MET A 1 0.27 -12.74 -20.17
N ALA A 2 -0.51 -11.67 -20.04
CA ALA A 2 0.05 -10.36 -19.71
C ALA A 2 0.86 -10.49 -18.41
N ASP A 3 2.07 -9.95 -18.41
CA ASP A 3 2.94 -9.96 -17.24
C ASP A 3 2.25 -9.12 -16.16
N ARG A 4 1.55 -9.80 -15.25
CA ARG A 4 0.75 -9.11 -14.23
C ARG A 4 1.70 -8.54 -13.19
N HIS A 5 1.55 -7.28 -12.82
CA HIS A 5 2.47 -6.66 -11.87
C HIS A 5 2.35 -7.35 -10.50
N SER A 6 3.45 -7.41 -9.74
CA SER A 6 3.47 -8.08 -8.43
C SER A 6 2.45 -7.50 -7.45
N ILE A 7 2.14 -6.21 -7.58
CA ILE A 7 1.16 -5.51 -6.74
C ILE A 7 -0.29 -5.95 -7.02
N ASP A 8 -0.64 -6.25 -8.28
CA ASP A 8 -1.98 -6.73 -8.62
C ASP A 8 -2.21 -8.13 -8.03
N ARG A 9 -1.19 -9.00 -8.12
CA ARG A 9 -1.25 -10.35 -7.50
C ARG A 9 -1.37 -10.27 -5.98
N LEU A 10 -0.66 -9.33 -5.37
CA LEU A 10 -0.76 -9.06 -3.94
C LEU A 10 -2.18 -8.63 -3.58
N TRP A 11 -2.74 -7.65 -4.29
CA TRP A 11 -4.10 -7.16 -4.07
C TRP A 11 -5.14 -8.28 -4.19
N GLU A 12 -5.10 -9.06 -5.27
CA GLU A 12 -6.01 -10.20 -5.45
C GLU A 12 -5.89 -11.23 -4.33
N THR A 13 -4.68 -11.48 -3.84
CA THR A 13 -4.44 -12.39 -2.71
C THR A 13 -5.07 -11.85 -1.42
N ILE A 14 -5.01 -10.53 -1.20
CA ILE A 14 -5.61 -9.87 -0.04
C ILE A 14 -7.13 -9.98 -0.12
N GLU A 15 -7.74 -9.62 -1.24
CA GLU A 15 -9.18 -9.71 -1.44
C GLU A 15 -9.69 -11.15 -1.32
N ALA A 16 -8.99 -12.13 -1.91
CA ALA A 16 -9.36 -13.54 -1.81
C ALA A 16 -9.31 -14.09 -0.37
N ARG A 17 -8.55 -13.43 0.52
CA ARG A 17 -8.42 -13.82 1.93
C ARG A 17 -9.27 -12.97 2.87
N ARG A 18 -10.04 -12.00 2.36
CA ARG A 18 -10.84 -11.09 3.17
C ARG A 18 -11.80 -11.81 4.12
N ASP A 19 -12.48 -12.83 3.61
CA ASP A 19 -13.47 -13.62 4.34
C ASP A 19 -12.93 -14.98 4.83
N ALA A 20 -11.61 -15.19 4.75
CA ALA A 20 -10.99 -16.39 5.29
C ALA A 20 -10.99 -16.36 6.82
N ASP A 21 -10.77 -17.53 7.44
CA ASP A 21 -10.72 -17.64 8.90
C ASP A 21 -9.50 -16.88 9.48
N PRO A 22 -9.72 -15.87 10.35
CA PRO A 22 -8.64 -15.12 11.02
C PRO A 22 -7.67 -15.97 11.86
N GLU A 23 -8.07 -17.17 12.29
CA GLU A 23 -7.19 -18.07 13.04
C GLU A 23 -6.16 -18.77 12.13
N THR A 24 -6.44 -18.86 10.83
CA THR A 24 -5.59 -19.58 9.85
C THR A 24 -4.99 -18.69 8.76
N SER A 25 -5.48 -17.45 8.61
CA SER A 25 -5.00 -16.48 7.63
C SER A 25 -4.56 -15.18 8.30
N TRP A 26 -3.27 -14.86 8.18
CA TRP A 26 -2.72 -13.59 8.70
C TRP A 26 -3.40 -12.37 8.07
N THR A 27 -3.67 -12.41 6.76
CA THR A 27 -4.38 -11.34 6.06
C THR A 27 -5.79 -11.15 6.60
N ALA A 28 -6.54 -12.24 6.80
CA ALA A 28 -7.87 -12.17 7.39
C ALA A 28 -7.83 -11.63 8.82
N ARG A 29 -6.83 -12.06 9.60
CA ARG A 29 -6.60 -11.55 10.95
C ARG A 29 -6.41 -10.04 10.95
N LEU A 30 -5.53 -9.50 10.11
CA LEU A 30 -5.31 -8.06 10.03
C LEU A 30 -6.60 -7.32 9.65
N LEU A 31 -7.31 -7.78 8.63
CA LEU A 31 -8.56 -7.16 8.18
C LEU A 31 -9.65 -7.18 9.27
N SER A 32 -9.73 -8.27 10.05
CA SER A 32 -10.68 -8.39 11.17
C SER A 32 -10.43 -7.40 12.32
N LEU A 33 -9.22 -6.84 12.41
CA LEU A 33 -8.88 -5.83 13.42
C LEU A 33 -9.39 -4.42 13.06
N GLY A 34 -9.89 -4.23 11.84
CA GLY A 34 -10.45 -2.98 11.37
C GLY A 34 -9.42 -1.95 10.91
N PRO A 35 -9.91 -0.83 10.34
CA PRO A 35 -9.07 0.15 9.64
C PRO A 35 -8.04 0.85 10.54
N GLU A 36 -8.37 1.14 11.80
CA GLU A 36 -7.45 1.81 12.73
C GLU A 36 -6.19 0.98 13.00
N LYS A 37 -6.36 -0.34 13.20
CA LYS A 37 -5.23 -1.24 13.45
C LYS A 37 -4.41 -1.49 12.20
N CYS A 38 -5.05 -1.59 11.04
CA CYS A 38 -4.35 -1.67 9.75
C CYS A 38 -3.53 -0.41 9.46
N ALA A 39 -4.09 0.77 9.74
CA ALA A 39 -3.39 2.05 9.58
C ALA A 39 -2.21 2.19 10.54
N THR A 40 -2.36 1.73 11.78
CA THR A 40 -1.24 1.69 12.75
C THR A 40 -0.08 0.86 12.20
N LYS A 41 -0.37 -0.33 11.70
CA LYS A 41 0.64 -1.22 11.11
C LYS A 41 1.32 -0.60 9.90
N PHE A 42 0.56 -0.05 8.96
CA PHE A 42 1.13 0.69 7.83
C PHE A 42 2.08 1.82 8.29
N GLY A 43 1.70 2.56 9.33
CA GLY A 43 2.55 3.61 9.90
C GLY A 43 3.87 3.08 10.47
N GLU A 44 3.86 1.93 11.15
CA GLU A 44 5.06 1.27 11.66
C GLU A 44 6.02 0.91 10.52
N GLU A 45 5.56 0.16 9.51
CA GLU A 45 6.39 -0.25 8.37
C GLU A 45 6.95 0.96 7.59
N ALA A 46 6.14 2.01 7.44
CA ALA A 46 6.56 3.23 6.76
C ALA A 46 7.72 3.93 7.50
N ILE A 47 7.69 3.93 8.83
CA ILE A 47 8.77 4.49 9.63
C ILE A 47 10.02 3.60 9.58
N GLU A 48 9.86 2.28 9.60
CA GLU A 48 10.96 1.33 9.45
C GLU A 48 11.68 1.51 8.10
N ALA A 49 10.92 1.61 7.00
CA ALA A 49 11.48 1.93 5.68
C ALA A 49 12.24 3.27 5.67
N VAL A 50 11.72 4.32 6.32
CA VAL A 50 12.43 5.61 6.46
C VAL A 50 13.74 5.45 7.23
N ILE A 51 13.74 4.65 8.31
CA ILE A 51 14.95 4.39 9.11
C ILE A 51 16.01 3.69 8.26
N GLU A 52 15.64 2.66 7.50
CA GLU A 52 16.61 1.92 6.66
C GLU A 52 17.12 2.76 5.49
N ALA A 53 16.29 3.65 4.94
CA ALA A 53 16.74 4.65 3.97
C ALA A 53 17.80 5.60 4.56
N VAL A 54 17.61 6.07 5.80
CA VAL A 54 18.57 6.95 6.49
C VAL A 54 19.88 6.21 6.79
N LYS A 55 19.81 4.92 7.12
CA LYS A 55 21.00 4.06 7.33
C LYS A 55 21.75 3.76 6.03
N GLY A 56 21.11 3.93 4.88
CA GLY A 56 21.68 3.58 3.58
C GLY A 56 21.72 2.07 3.33
N ASP A 57 20.91 1.28 4.05
CA ASP A 57 20.80 -0.16 3.86
C ASP A 57 19.75 -0.45 2.77
N SER A 58 20.21 -0.62 1.53
CA SER A 58 19.32 -0.84 0.39
C SER A 58 18.58 -2.17 0.44
N GLU A 59 19.16 -3.21 1.06
CA GLU A 59 18.53 -4.53 1.15
C GLU A 59 17.45 -4.54 2.23
N ALA A 60 17.71 -3.91 3.38
CA ALA A 60 16.69 -3.68 4.39
C ALA A 60 15.57 -2.77 3.84
N LEU A 61 15.91 -1.66 3.18
CA LEU A 61 14.93 -0.77 2.57
C LEU A 61 14.03 -1.49 1.55
N ALA A 62 14.57 -2.42 0.75
CA ALA A 62 13.75 -3.18 -0.18
C ALA A 62 12.75 -4.11 0.53
N ARG A 63 13.14 -4.69 1.67
CA ARG A 63 12.27 -5.54 2.50
C ARG A 63 11.18 -4.71 3.17
N GLU A 64 11.55 -3.64 3.86
CA GLU A 64 10.57 -2.74 4.50
C GLU A 64 9.66 -2.08 3.46
N GLY A 65 10.18 -1.75 2.27
CA GLY A 65 9.38 -1.24 1.16
C GLY A 65 8.32 -2.25 0.68
N ALA A 66 8.61 -3.55 0.72
CA ALA A 66 7.63 -4.58 0.42
C ALA A 66 6.56 -4.67 1.51
N ASP A 67 6.95 -4.57 2.78
CA ASP A 67 6.02 -4.58 3.92
C ASP A 67 5.13 -3.32 3.94
N VAL A 68 5.67 -2.16 3.58
CA VAL A 68 4.91 -0.93 3.31
C VAL A 68 3.84 -1.17 2.25
N LEU A 69 4.18 -1.77 1.10
CA LEU A 69 3.20 -2.03 0.04
C LEU A 69 2.13 -3.05 0.49
N TYR A 70 2.53 -4.09 1.20
CA TYR A 70 1.62 -5.08 1.78
C TYR A 70 0.63 -4.42 2.75
N HIS A 71 1.13 -3.70 3.75
CA HIS A 71 0.31 -3.07 4.78
C HIS A 71 -0.50 -1.88 4.25
N PHE A 72 -0.01 -1.18 3.21
CA PHE A 72 -0.79 -0.19 2.49
C PHE A 72 -2.02 -0.83 1.82
N CYS A 73 -1.84 -1.93 1.08
CA CYS A 73 -2.95 -2.64 0.44
C CYS A 73 -3.97 -3.16 1.48
N ILE A 74 -3.50 -3.72 2.61
CA ILE A 74 -4.37 -4.15 3.71
C ILE A 74 -5.16 -2.97 4.29
N MET A 75 -4.52 -1.81 4.51
CA MET A 75 -5.16 -0.61 5.02
C MET A 75 -6.24 -0.09 4.06
N LEU A 76 -5.96 -0.06 2.74
CA LEU A 76 -6.94 0.29 1.72
C LEU A 76 -8.15 -0.66 1.77
N ALA A 77 -7.90 -1.96 1.75
CA ALA A 77 -8.92 -3.00 1.81
C ALA A 77 -9.78 -2.90 3.08
N ALA A 78 -9.20 -2.60 4.24
CA ALA A 78 -9.92 -2.36 5.50
C ALA A 78 -10.71 -1.05 5.50
N GLY A 79 -10.24 -0.04 4.77
CA GLY A 79 -10.90 1.26 4.61
C GLY A 79 -11.94 1.31 3.49
N GLY A 80 -12.17 0.21 2.76
CA GLY A 80 -13.10 0.16 1.63
C GLY A 80 -12.61 0.91 0.39
N VAL A 81 -11.30 1.13 0.26
CA VAL A 81 -10.66 1.73 -0.91
C VAL A 81 -10.00 0.64 -1.71
N THR A 82 -10.16 0.63 -3.02
CA THR A 82 -9.55 -0.37 -3.92
C THR A 82 -8.19 0.08 -4.42
N LEU A 83 -7.33 -0.88 -4.82
CA LEU A 83 -6.09 -0.54 -5.52
C LEU A 83 -6.36 0.26 -6.81
N ASP A 84 -7.43 -0.07 -7.54
CA ASP A 84 -7.87 0.65 -8.73
C ASP A 84 -8.22 2.13 -8.44
N ASP A 85 -8.78 2.43 -7.27
CA ASP A 85 -9.01 3.82 -6.86
C ASP A 85 -7.70 4.60 -6.76
N VAL A 86 -6.66 3.96 -6.23
CA VAL A 86 -5.31 4.55 -6.12
C VAL A 86 -4.66 4.69 -7.49
N MET A 87 -4.73 3.66 -8.34
CA MET A 87 -4.15 3.70 -9.69
C MET A 87 -4.80 4.79 -10.55
N ARG A 88 -6.13 4.92 -10.51
CA ARG A 88 -6.84 6.00 -11.20
C ARG A 88 -6.42 7.38 -10.72
N GLU A 89 -6.15 7.54 -9.42
CA GLU A 89 -5.63 8.80 -8.87
C GLU A 89 -4.19 9.07 -9.31
N LEU A 90 -3.35 8.05 -9.44
CA LEU A 90 -2.00 8.19 -10.01
C LEU A 90 -2.07 8.59 -11.49
N ASP A 91 -2.87 7.90 -12.31
CA ASP A 91 -3.06 8.23 -13.73
C ASP A 91 -3.53 9.68 -13.92
N ARG A 92 -4.46 10.13 -13.07
CA ARG A 92 -4.94 11.52 -13.06
C ARG A 92 -3.81 12.53 -12.80
N ARG A 93 -2.84 12.17 -11.94
CA ARG A 93 -1.67 13.00 -11.61
C ARG A 93 -0.61 12.94 -12.70
N GLU A 94 -0.40 11.81 -13.36
CA GLU A 94 0.57 11.71 -14.46
C GLU A 94 0.22 12.63 -15.64
N GLY A 95 -1.07 12.80 -15.94
CA GLY A 95 -1.56 13.74 -16.95
C GLY A 95 -1.41 15.22 -16.58
N THR A 96 -1.07 15.53 -15.32
CA THR A 96 -0.89 16.90 -14.80
C THR A 96 0.48 16.96 -14.15
N SER A 97 1.54 17.25 -14.90
CA SER A 97 2.89 17.25 -14.31
C SER A 97 2.90 18.08 -13.02
N GLY A 98 3.45 17.52 -11.92
CA GLY A 98 3.40 18.14 -10.59
C GLY A 98 4.09 19.52 -10.50
N LEU A 99 4.81 19.91 -11.55
CA LEU A 99 5.35 21.26 -11.76
C LEU A 99 4.28 22.24 -12.26
N VAL A 100 3.42 21.80 -13.18
CA VAL A 100 2.30 22.60 -13.72
C VAL A 100 1.24 22.84 -12.65
N GLU A 101 0.92 21.83 -11.84
CA GLU A 101 -0.06 21.97 -10.75
C GLU A 101 0.45 22.89 -9.62
N LYS A 102 1.75 22.86 -9.32
CA LYS A 102 2.39 23.81 -8.37
C LYS A 102 2.41 25.23 -8.92
N ALA A 103 2.63 25.41 -10.22
CA ALA A 103 2.61 26.72 -10.87
C ALA A 103 1.20 27.34 -10.90
N SER A 104 0.14 26.54 -11.09
CA SER A 104 -1.25 27.02 -11.14
C SER A 104 -1.85 27.39 -9.77
N ARG A 105 -1.23 26.95 -8.66
CA ARG A 105 -1.69 27.25 -7.29
C ARG A 105 -1.05 28.52 -6.69
N GLY A 106 -0.10 29.14 -7.39
CA GLY A 106 0.66 30.32 -6.94
C GLY A 106 0.41 31.60 -7.75
N GLY A 107 -0.68 31.67 -8.52
CA GLY A 107 -1.08 32.84 -9.31
C GLY A 107 -2.34 33.51 -8.77
#